data_AF-A0AAD5Q1B3-F1
#
_entry.id   AF-A0AAD5Q1B3-F1
#
_cell.length_a   1.000
_cell.length_b   1.000
_cell.length_c   1.000
_cell.angle_alpha   90.00
_cell.angle_beta   90.00
_cell.angle_gamma   90.00
#
_symmetry.space_group_name_H-M   'P 1'
#
loop_
_entity.id
_entity.type
_entity.pdbx_description
1 polymer ?
#
loop_
_entity_poly.entity_id
_entity_poly.type
_entity_poly.pdbx_seq_one_letter_code
_entity_poly.pdbx_strand_id
1 'polypeptide(L)'
;MGVDRDDGGRDEKRRHQLAALWLLRFIVDAQWDEQERLSVTISARLEIGDATIGATEHPTAELATVPWSGRPWPSHLDGINYRWRSPKELSPAEKYANAFGLDVEPFLDRLSRVSGVDSSPSGVKCKTQADCRQGHVCARRRGAGTTTGTCHVPTTALQDAWALAAVTLQSPRCAVEKNGVTFHPEDIKALLAQVQLHSELEQQSLFGLSPRKYVRFGQDDNLNCDVFAIMGIRTDWCSETFHRSVVSPVFFYFSLVSSFGAADVPMLIRFANESQYFPIYSYRVQEMYSMPREAAMSRYPSLKLRKESEAIFIHFEIDWVLNAADVDLETEDAVVTSVFALVAESRSGGFEVEVSFLNLVWLNTSSPLVPASFEVVAVPQVPISGYLGLDSQLVYDLLRSSYLCSHKAAAVSRSRRCNRLPYDIVRQKMSDHVRRCQADTAFDFESPAPMTDEQLMVACRHRDCISVMDAIRRIGFRDCTFVSASGFDVVAELKQFYTQCINYRYMPRGITQWESKTVSRAPSTNFEIIRTVDIGALWPKPAAQTS
;
A
#
# COMPACT_ATOMS: atom_id res chain seq x y z
N MET A 1 -54.86 -19.88 -25.92
CA MET A 1 -54.77 -19.40 -24.52
C MET A 1 -53.52 -20.00 -23.91
N GLY A 2 -52.64 -19.17 -23.36
CA GLY A 2 -51.52 -19.54 -22.49
C GLY A 2 -50.33 -20.23 -23.15
N VAL A 3 -49.36 -19.46 -23.66
CA VAL A 3 -47.96 -19.90 -23.75
C VAL A 3 -47.20 -19.02 -22.78
N ASP A 4 -46.73 -19.61 -21.68
CA ASP A 4 -45.87 -18.96 -20.70
C ASP A 4 -44.57 -18.52 -21.36
N ARG A 5 -44.31 -17.22 -21.26
CA ARG A 5 -42.99 -16.60 -21.36
C ARG A 5 -42.49 -16.47 -19.93
N ASP A 6 -41.38 -17.13 -19.60
CA ASP A 6 -40.33 -16.52 -18.77
C ASP A 6 -39.12 -17.47 -18.66
N ASP A 7 -38.12 -17.24 -19.52
CA ASP A 7 -36.74 -17.72 -19.32
C ASP A 7 -35.72 -16.67 -19.80
N GLY A 8 -36.12 -15.40 -19.91
CA GLY A 8 -35.28 -14.30 -20.40
C GLY A 8 -34.23 -13.78 -19.40
N GLY A 9 -34.45 -13.97 -18.10
CA GLY A 9 -33.59 -13.38 -17.05
C GLY A 9 -32.26 -14.11 -16.82
N ARG A 10 -32.11 -15.35 -17.27
CA ARG A 10 -30.88 -16.14 -17.03
C ARG A 10 -29.84 -15.97 -18.15
N ASP A 11 -30.29 -15.63 -19.36
CA ASP A 11 -29.44 -15.46 -20.54
C ASP A 11 -28.86 -14.04 -20.64
N GLU A 12 -29.49 -13.06 -19.99
CA GLU A 12 -29.07 -11.65 -19.98
C GLU A 12 -28.04 -11.33 -18.89
N LYS A 13 -28.08 -12.06 -17.75
CA LYS A 13 -27.02 -12.05 -16.73
C LYS A 13 -25.66 -12.52 -17.28
N ARG A 14 -25.70 -13.49 -18.21
CA ARG A 14 -24.53 -13.95 -18.96
C ARG A 14 -23.99 -12.88 -19.92
N ARG A 15 -24.85 -12.05 -20.52
CA ARG A 15 -24.43 -11.00 -21.47
C ARG A 15 -23.68 -9.83 -20.80
N HIS A 16 -24.01 -9.51 -19.56
CA HIS A 16 -23.35 -8.43 -18.81
C HIS A 16 -22.04 -8.87 -18.15
N GLN A 17 -21.96 -10.11 -17.65
CA GLN A 17 -20.68 -10.76 -17.33
C GLN A 17 -19.77 -10.80 -18.56
N LEU A 18 -20.35 -11.08 -19.73
CA LEU A 18 -19.62 -11.07 -21.00
C LEU A 18 -19.09 -9.69 -21.38
N ALA A 19 -19.71 -8.56 -21.01
CA ALA A 19 -19.23 -7.21 -21.39
C ALA A 19 -18.00 -6.75 -20.60
N ALA A 20 -17.92 -7.07 -19.31
CA ALA A 20 -16.75 -6.80 -18.47
C ALA A 20 -15.61 -7.80 -18.76
N LEU A 21 -15.96 -9.07 -19.04
CA LEU A 21 -15.05 -10.04 -19.65
C LEU A 21 -14.59 -9.58 -21.04
N TRP A 22 -15.45 -8.91 -21.82
CA TRP A 22 -15.10 -8.34 -23.13
C TRP A 22 -14.15 -7.16 -22.98
N LEU A 23 -14.25 -6.34 -21.93
CA LEU A 23 -13.33 -5.23 -21.66
C LEU A 23 -11.89 -5.72 -21.46
N LEU A 24 -11.69 -6.76 -20.64
CA LEU A 24 -10.36 -7.36 -20.41
C LEU A 24 -9.92 -8.24 -21.58
N ARG A 25 -10.86 -8.96 -22.20
CA ARG A 25 -10.60 -9.77 -23.39
C ARG A 25 -10.25 -8.91 -24.59
N PHE A 26 -10.84 -7.73 -24.77
CA PHE A 26 -10.50 -6.80 -25.86
C PHE A 26 -9.16 -6.10 -25.63
N ILE A 27 -8.82 -5.75 -24.39
CA ILE A 27 -7.49 -5.23 -24.03
C ILE A 27 -6.38 -6.25 -24.32
N VAL A 28 -6.69 -7.55 -24.29
CA VAL A 28 -5.70 -8.62 -24.50
C VAL A 28 -5.77 -9.29 -25.88
N ASP A 29 -6.94 -9.36 -26.52
CA ASP A 29 -7.11 -9.91 -27.88
C ASP A 29 -6.47 -9.00 -28.94
N ALA A 30 -6.06 -7.78 -28.57
CA ALA A 30 -5.47 -6.80 -29.49
C ALA A 30 -4.00 -7.07 -29.89
N GLN A 31 -3.24 -8.02 -29.31
CA GLN A 31 -1.90 -8.39 -29.84
C GLN A 31 -1.31 -9.75 -29.36
N TRP A 32 -1.38 -10.75 -30.25
CA TRP A 32 -0.64 -12.03 -30.43
C TRP A 32 -0.52 -13.10 -29.32
N ASP A 33 -0.81 -14.35 -29.77
CA ASP A 33 -0.80 -15.75 -29.25
C ASP A 33 -0.15 -16.11 -27.90
N GLU A 34 0.82 -15.36 -27.37
CA GLU A 34 1.44 -15.68 -26.07
C GLU A 34 0.73 -14.95 -24.90
N GLN A 35 -0.02 -13.88 -25.21
CA GLN A 35 -0.84 -13.13 -24.25
C GLN A 35 -2.19 -13.80 -23.92
N GLU A 36 -2.67 -14.76 -24.71
CA GLU A 36 -3.91 -15.51 -24.44
C GLU A 36 -3.87 -16.23 -23.08
N ARG A 37 -2.69 -16.65 -22.61
CA ARG A 37 -2.54 -17.27 -21.29
C ARG A 37 -2.63 -16.26 -20.14
N LEU A 38 -2.21 -15.01 -20.37
CA LEU A 38 -2.29 -13.93 -19.38
C LEU A 38 -3.72 -13.36 -19.28
N SER A 39 -4.42 -13.18 -20.42
CA SER A 39 -5.84 -12.78 -20.42
C SER A 39 -6.72 -13.77 -19.72
N VAL A 40 -6.54 -15.06 -19.99
CA VAL A 40 -7.38 -16.10 -19.39
C VAL A 40 -7.19 -16.13 -17.88
N THR A 41 -5.99 -15.83 -17.37
CA THR A 41 -5.71 -15.84 -15.92
C THR A 41 -6.28 -14.59 -15.20
N ILE A 42 -6.19 -13.41 -15.82
CA ILE A 42 -6.72 -12.15 -15.26
C ILE A 42 -8.26 -12.10 -15.41
N SER A 43 -8.78 -12.51 -16.57
CA SER A 43 -10.23 -12.52 -16.86
C SER A 43 -10.98 -13.61 -16.11
N ALA A 44 -10.35 -14.76 -15.79
CA ALA A 44 -11.00 -15.81 -15.00
C ALA A 44 -11.09 -15.47 -13.49
N ARG A 45 -10.36 -14.45 -13.01
CA ARG A 45 -10.37 -14.03 -11.60
C ARG A 45 -11.13 -12.73 -11.32
N LEU A 46 -11.32 -11.89 -12.33
CA LEU A 46 -12.07 -10.63 -12.23
C LEU A 46 -13.56 -10.88 -12.55
N GLU A 47 -14.31 -11.43 -11.60
CA GLU A 47 -15.77 -11.29 -11.63
C GLU A 47 -16.13 -9.85 -11.23
N ILE A 48 -16.34 -8.99 -12.24
CA ILE A 48 -16.76 -7.61 -12.04
C ILE A 48 -18.25 -7.58 -11.66
N GLY A 49 -18.51 -7.62 -10.36
CA GLY A 49 -19.81 -7.28 -9.79
C GLY A 49 -20.03 -5.76 -9.71
N ASP A 50 -21.27 -5.36 -9.46
CA ASP A 50 -21.64 -3.98 -9.09
C ASP A 50 -20.64 -3.44 -8.05
N ALA A 51 -20.09 -2.23 -8.26
CA ALA A 51 -19.07 -1.65 -7.37
C ALA A 51 -19.57 -1.51 -5.93
N THR A 52 -20.89 -1.41 -5.75
CA THR A 52 -21.55 -1.45 -4.44
C THR A 52 -21.50 -2.85 -3.81
N ILE A 53 -21.57 -3.89 -4.63
CA ILE A 53 -21.44 -5.30 -4.22
C ILE A 53 -19.98 -5.65 -3.95
N GLY A 54 -19.04 -5.31 -4.84
CA GLY A 54 -17.61 -5.60 -4.62
C GLY A 54 -17.04 -4.96 -3.35
N ALA A 55 -17.43 -3.72 -3.04
CA ALA A 55 -17.02 -3.02 -1.82
C ALA A 55 -17.64 -3.62 -0.54
N THR A 56 -18.83 -4.22 -0.63
CA THR A 56 -19.50 -4.85 0.51
C THR A 56 -19.06 -6.29 0.72
N GLU A 57 -18.66 -6.99 -0.35
CA GLU A 57 -18.09 -8.34 -0.31
C GLU A 57 -16.60 -8.33 0.09
N HIS A 58 -15.86 -7.33 -0.37
CA HIS A 58 -14.44 -7.14 -0.06
C HIS A 58 -14.18 -5.74 0.52
N PRO A 59 -14.66 -5.43 1.75
CA PRO A 59 -14.40 -4.15 2.38
C PRO A 59 -12.93 -4.00 2.82
N THR A 60 -12.19 -5.11 2.89
CA THR A 60 -10.79 -5.13 3.29
C THR A 60 -10.06 -6.22 2.52
N ALA A 61 -8.80 -5.98 2.16
CA ALA A 61 -7.90 -7.02 1.66
C ALA A 61 -6.46 -6.73 2.08
N GLU A 62 -5.65 -7.77 2.18
CA GLU A 62 -4.25 -7.72 2.61
C GLU A 62 -3.46 -8.82 1.89
N LEU A 63 -2.27 -8.50 1.39
CA LEU A 63 -1.40 -9.50 0.78
C LEU A 63 -0.94 -10.51 1.83
N ALA A 64 -0.83 -11.79 1.44
CA ALA A 64 -0.37 -12.85 2.33
C ALA A 64 1.03 -12.61 2.93
N THR A 65 1.87 -11.85 2.23
CA THR A 65 3.19 -11.42 2.69
C THR A 65 3.38 -9.94 2.45
N VAL A 66 3.90 -9.23 3.47
CA VAL A 66 4.31 -7.83 3.34
C VAL A 66 5.37 -7.71 2.25
N PRO A 67 5.15 -6.88 1.20
CA PRO A 67 6.19 -6.57 0.23
C PRO A 67 7.42 -6.04 0.94
N TRP A 68 8.60 -6.49 0.52
CA TRP A 68 9.81 -6.15 1.26
C TRP A 68 10.30 -4.73 0.93
N SER A 69 10.68 -3.97 1.96
CA SER A 69 11.36 -2.68 1.81
C SER A 69 12.70 -2.84 1.10
N GLY A 70 13.14 -1.82 0.35
CA GLY A 70 14.43 -1.82 -0.34
C GLY A 70 14.97 -0.43 -0.57
N ARG A 71 16.29 -0.33 -0.77
CA ARG A 71 16.95 0.93 -1.15
C ARG A 71 16.55 1.36 -2.57
N PRO A 72 16.55 2.67 -2.88
CA PRO A 72 16.15 3.18 -4.19
C PRO A 72 17.20 2.99 -5.30
N TRP A 73 18.44 2.62 -4.96
CA TRP A 73 19.57 2.44 -5.91
C TRP A 73 19.65 3.55 -6.98
N PRO A 74 19.81 4.81 -6.57
CA PRO A 74 19.61 5.92 -7.48
C PRO A 74 20.72 6.00 -8.53
N SER A 75 20.36 6.39 -9.74
CA SER A 75 21.28 6.50 -10.89
C SER A 75 22.50 7.36 -10.61
N HIS A 76 22.34 8.45 -9.85
CA HIS A 76 23.43 9.38 -9.55
C HIS A 76 24.51 8.79 -8.61
N LEU A 77 24.19 7.70 -7.89
CA LEU A 77 25.14 6.90 -7.11
C LEU A 77 25.68 5.69 -7.88
N ASP A 78 25.39 5.61 -9.18
CA ASP A 78 25.74 4.51 -10.07
C ASP A 78 24.92 3.22 -9.86
N GLY A 79 23.67 3.36 -9.40
CA GLY A 79 22.75 2.22 -9.27
C GLY A 79 23.29 1.15 -8.32
N ILE A 80 23.27 -0.12 -8.74
CA ILE A 80 23.78 -1.24 -7.94
C ILE A 80 25.32 -1.35 -7.91
N ASN A 81 26.04 -0.47 -8.62
CA ASN A 81 27.49 -0.32 -8.44
C ASN A 81 27.83 0.44 -7.15
N TYR A 82 26.83 1.07 -6.51
CA TYR A 82 27.02 1.76 -5.25
C TYR A 82 27.39 0.78 -4.12
N ARG A 83 28.48 1.07 -3.41
CA ARG A 83 28.84 0.34 -2.18
C ARG A 83 28.05 0.90 -1.01
N TRP A 84 26.88 0.32 -0.78
CA TRP A 84 25.88 0.81 0.17
C TRP A 84 26.29 0.62 1.64
N ARG A 85 27.03 -0.45 1.96
CA ARG A 85 27.33 -0.81 3.35
C ARG A 85 28.56 -0.08 3.90
N SER A 86 29.65 -0.08 3.15
CA SER A 86 30.84 0.69 3.48
C SER A 86 31.67 0.97 2.24
N PRO A 87 32.54 2.00 2.24
CA PRO A 87 33.44 2.26 1.11
C PRO A 87 34.39 1.10 0.79
N LYS A 88 34.67 0.23 1.77
CA LYS A 88 35.61 -0.89 1.64
C LYS A 88 34.95 -2.19 1.18
N GLU A 89 33.67 -2.37 1.47
CA GLU A 89 32.93 -3.56 1.08
C GLU A 89 32.47 -3.46 -0.36
N LEU A 90 32.60 -4.54 -1.12
CA LEU A 90 32.19 -4.61 -2.52
C LEU A 90 30.70 -4.28 -2.69
N SER A 91 30.34 -3.64 -3.79
CA SER A 91 28.95 -3.36 -4.18
C SER A 91 28.23 -4.65 -4.57
N PRO A 92 26.89 -4.66 -4.61
CA PRO A 92 26.14 -5.82 -5.11
C PRO A 92 26.63 -6.30 -6.47
N ALA A 93 26.93 -5.37 -7.39
CA ALA A 93 27.46 -5.69 -8.71
C ALA A 93 28.89 -6.25 -8.67
N GLU A 94 29.79 -5.66 -7.88
CA GLU A 94 31.16 -6.18 -7.71
C GLU A 94 31.16 -7.58 -7.08
N LYS A 95 30.28 -7.82 -6.11
CA LYS A 95 30.09 -9.14 -5.49
C LYS A 95 29.64 -10.17 -6.52
N TYR A 96 28.64 -9.82 -7.33
CA TYR A 96 28.13 -10.69 -8.39
C TYR A 96 29.24 -11.03 -9.40
N ALA A 97 29.96 -10.03 -9.93
CA ALA A 97 31.04 -10.26 -10.88
C ALA A 97 32.13 -11.19 -10.33
N ASN A 98 32.60 -10.94 -9.09
CA ASN A 98 33.62 -11.79 -8.46
C ASN A 98 33.11 -13.21 -8.20
N ALA A 99 31.88 -13.38 -7.72
CA ALA A 99 31.34 -14.69 -7.40
C ALA A 99 31.15 -15.56 -8.65
N PHE A 100 30.84 -14.96 -9.80
CA PHE A 100 30.52 -15.68 -11.03
C PHE A 100 31.59 -15.57 -12.12
N GLY A 101 32.78 -15.10 -11.77
CA GLY A 101 33.94 -15.09 -12.66
C GLY A 101 33.82 -14.12 -13.85
N LEU A 102 33.09 -13.02 -13.67
CA LEU A 102 33.02 -11.94 -14.66
C LEU A 102 34.14 -10.94 -14.44
N ASP A 103 34.62 -10.32 -15.52
CA ASP A 103 35.46 -9.15 -15.41
C ASP A 103 34.66 -7.99 -14.79
N VAL A 104 35.15 -7.49 -13.65
CA VAL A 104 34.45 -6.52 -12.81
C VAL A 104 34.21 -5.23 -13.57
N GLU A 105 35.25 -4.61 -14.13
CA GLU A 105 35.12 -3.28 -14.74
C GLU A 105 34.15 -3.26 -15.95
N PRO A 106 34.25 -4.16 -16.94
CA PRO A 106 33.31 -4.22 -18.05
C PRO A 106 31.87 -4.52 -17.61
N PHE A 107 31.69 -5.28 -16.51
CA PHE A 107 30.37 -5.55 -15.95
C PHE A 107 29.76 -4.30 -15.31
N LEU A 108 30.51 -3.60 -14.46
CA LEU A 108 30.08 -2.34 -13.86
C LEU A 108 29.78 -1.27 -14.92
N ASP A 109 30.60 -1.20 -15.98
CA ASP A 109 30.39 -0.30 -17.13
C ASP A 109 29.06 -0.57 -17.84
N ARG A 110 28.72 -1.85 -18.05
CA ARG A 110 27.45 -2.25 -18.68
C ARG A 110 26.25 -1.82 -17.83
N LEU A 111 26.32 -2.02 -16.52
CA LEU A 111 25.26 -1.61 -15.59
C LEU A 111 25.12 -0.08 -15.51
N SER A 112 26.24 0.64 -15.43
CA SER A 112 26.27 2.11 -15.36
C SER A 112 25.55 2.75 -16.56
N ARG A 113 25.73 2.20 -17.76
CA ARG A 113 25.06 2.67 -18.99
C ARG A 113 23.55 2.49 -19.00
N VAL A 114 23.00 1.60 -18.18
CA VAL A 114 21.57 1.29 -18.17
C VAL A 114 20.86 1.93 -16.99
N SER A 115 21.42 1.79 -15.79
CA SER A 115 20.77 2.21 -14.54
C SER A 115 21.62 3.13 -13.66
N GLY A 116 22.86 3.44 -14.07
CA GLY A 116 23.82 4.23 -13.27
C GLY A 116 24.15 5.58 -13.89
N VAL A 117 25.39 6.04 -13.68
CA VAL A 117 25.85 7.39 -14.05
C VAL A 117 25.98 7.57 -15.56
N ASP A 118 26.40 6.53 -16.28
CA ASP A 118 26.62 6.60 -17.73
C ASP A 118 25.34 6.47 -18.56
N SER A 119 24.17 6.27 -17.91
CA SER A 119 22.84 6.26 -18.56
C SER A 119 22.44 7.59 -19.20
N SER A 120 23.15 8.68 -18.86
CA SER A 120 22.96 10.02 -19.44
C SER A 120 24.22 10.51 -20.16
N PRO A 121 24.59 9.90 -21.32
CA PRO A 121 25.88 10.15 -21.97
C PRO A 121 26.02 11.58 -22.51
N SER A 122 24.92 12.27 -22.79
CA SER A 122 24.87 13.64 -23.30
C SER A 122 24.78 14.71 -22.20
N GLY A 123 24.85 14.33 -20.93
CA GLY A 123 24.69 15.26 -19.82
C GLY A 123 25.83 16.28 -19.71
N VAL A 124 25.52 17.44 -19.14
CA VAL A 124 26.48 18.52 -18.86
C VAL A 124 27.57 18.00 -17.92
N LYS A 125 28.84 18.19 -18.27
CA LYS A 125 29.96 17.81 -17.39
C LYS A 125 30.00 18.69 -16.15
N CYS A 126 30.28 18.08 -15.00
CA CYS A 126 30.33 18.78 -13.71
C CYS A 126 31.56 18.38 -12.90
N LYS A 127 32.06 19.27 -12.06
CA LYS A 127 33.04 19.00 -11.00
C LYS A 127 32.43 19.14 -9.61
N THR A 128 31.34 19.88 -9.50
CA THR A 128 30.60 20.13 -8.26
C THR A 128 29.11 20.24 -8.57
N GLN A 129 28.28 20.23 -7.52
CA GLN A 129 26.84 20.44 -7.65
C GLN A 129 26.49 21.80 -8.27
N ALA A 130 27.36 22.82 -8.10
CA ALA A 130 27.14 24.16 -8.64
C ALA A 130 27.21 24.23 -10.17
N ASP A 131 27.83 23.23 -10.82
CA ASP A 131 27.89 23.16 -12.28
C ASP A 131 26.56 22.65 -12.88
N CYS A 132 25.65 22.16 -12.05
CA CYS A 132 24.38 21.57 -12.45
C CYS A 132 23.21 22.53 -12.22
N ARG A 133 22.22 22.46 -13.11
CA ARG A 133 20.95 23.20 -12.96
C ARG A 133 20.16 22.66 -11.77
N GLN A 134 19.21 23.46 -11.27
CA GLN A 134 18.27 23.01 -10.23
C GLN A 134 17.57 21.72 -10.67
N GLY A 135 17.44 20.77 -9.74
CA GLY A 135 16.86 19.44 -9.99
C GLY A 135 17.84 18.39 -10.55
N HIS A 136 19.06 18.78 -10.96
CA HIS A 136 20.10 17.84 -11.36
C HIS A 136 21.09 17.59 -10.22
N VAL A 137 21.76 16.44 -10.22
CA VAL A 137 22.84 16.09 -9.28
C VAL A 137 24.13 15.82 -10.03
N CYS A 138 25.27 16.32 -9.54
CA CYS A 138 26.57 16.02 -10.14
C CYS A 138 27.01 14.58 -9.82
N ALA A 139 26.67 13.65 -10.71
CA ALA A 139 26.91 12.22 -10.55
C ALA A 139 28.33 11.82 -11.01
N ARG A 140 29.01 10.98 -10.22
CA ARG A 140 30.38 10.54 -10.49
C ARG A 140 30.55 9.06 -10.21
N ARG A 141 31.21 8.37 -11.13
CA ARG A 141 31.64 6.98 -10.92
C ARG A 141 32.77 6.91 -9.91
N ARG A 142 32.75 5.86 -9.09
CA ARG A 142 33.86 5.51 -8.19
C ARG A 142 34.99 4.90 -9.03
N GLY A 143 36.21 5.41 -8.87
CA GLY A 143 37.38 4.90 -9.58
C GLY A 143 38.44 5.99 -9.79
N ALA A 144 39.71 5.59 -9.96
CA ALA A 144 40.85 6.49 -10.01
C ALA A 144 40.84 7.36 -11.29
N GLY A 145 40.53 8.65 -11.16
CA GLY A 145 40.71 9.65 -12.22
C GLY A 145 39.47 10.46 -12.61
N THR A 146 38.28 10.13 -12.09
CA THR A 146 37.02 10.84 -12.38
C THR A 146 36.92 12.15 -11.58
N THR A 147 37.79 13.12 -11.90
CA THR A 147 37.68 14.50 -11.39
C THR A 147 36.47 15.24 -11.95
N THR A 148 35.84 14.68 -12.98
CA THR A 148 34.65 15.18 -13.65
C THR A 148 33.55 14.11 -13.62
N GLY A 149 32.33 14.57 -13.41
CA GLY A 149 31.09 13.80 -13.49
C GLY A 149 30.17 14.36 -14.56
N THR A 150 28.91 13.95 -14.48
CA THR A 150 27.84 14.40 -15.38
C THR A 150 26.63 14.83 -14.54
N CYS A 151 26.02 15.95 -14.88
CA CYS A 151 24.77 16.40 -14.27
C CYS A 151 23.64 15.46 -14.68
N HIS A 152 23.14 14.71 -13.70
CA HIS A 152 22.14 13.67 -13.87
C HIS A 152 20.81 14.13 -13.30
N VAL A 153 19.69 13.84 -13.96
CA VAL A 153 18.38 13.93 -13.30
C VAL A 153 18.20 12.60 -12.57
N PRO A 154 18.13 12.57 -11.23
CA PRO A 154 17.94 11.32 -10.51
C PRO A 154 16.78 10.52 -11.09
N THR A 155 17.05 9.30 -11.56
CA THR A 155 16.01 8.43 -12.12
C THR A 155 15.55 7.42 -11.09
N THR A 156 14.29 7.02 -11.21
CA THR A 156 13.61 6.06 -10.32
C THR A 156 13.46 4.68 -10.95
N ALA A 157 14.18 4.39 -12.05
CA ALA A 157 14.01 3.16 -12.81
C ALA A 157 14.24 1.88 -11.97
N LEU A 158 15.29 1.87 -11.14
CA LEU A 158 15.55 0.74 -10.23
C LEU A 158 14.55 0.69 -9.07
N GLN A 159 13.93 1.81 -8.73
CA GLN A 159 12.91 1.89 -7.69
C GLN A 159 11.57 1.33 -8.19
N ASP A 160 11.17 1.65 -9.41
CA ASP A 160 9.98 1.06 -10.03
C ASP A 160 10.15 -0.46 -10.25
N ALA A 161 11.36 -0.89 -10.57
CA ALA A 161 11.71 -2.30 -10.67
C ALA A 161 11.76 -3.00 -9.30
N TRP A 162 12.22 -2.31 -8.26
CA TRP A 162 12.13 -2.77 -6.88
C TRP A 162 10.68 -3.01 -6.46
N ALA A 163 9.78 -2.05 -6.70
CA ALA A 163 8.37 -2.18 -6.29
C ALA A 163 7.72 -3.43 -6.88
N LEU A 164 8.02 -3.75 -8.15
CA LEU A 164 7.61 -5.00 -8.79
C LEU A 164 8.23 -6.23 -8.11
N ALA A 165 9.55 -6.21 -7.88
CA ALA A 165 10.25 -7.30 -7.21
C ALA A 165 9.68 -7.56 -5.79
N ALA A 166 9.32 -6.49 -5.09
CA ALA A 166 8.83 -6.51 -3.70
C ALA A 166 7.51 -7.28 -3.56
N VAL A 167 6.63 -7.17 -4.55
CA VAL A 167 5.32 -7.86 -4.54
C VAL A 167 5.35 -9.23 -5.22
N THR A 168 6.28 -9.46 -6.14
CA THR A 168 6.34 -10.71 -6.93
C THR A 168 7.29 -11.76 -6.36
N LEU A 169 8.30 -11.35 -5.59
CA LEU A 169 9.36 -12.22 -5.10
C LEU A 169 9.39 -12.26 -3.58
N GLN A 170 9.80 -13.42 -3.05
CA GLN A 170 10.05 -13.59 -1.63
C GLN A 170 11.19 -12.66 -1.17
N SER A 171 11.11 -12.20 0.07
CA SER A 171 12.18 -11.38 0.66
C SER A 171 13.41 -12.23 0.97
N PRO A 172 14.64 -11.83 0.55
CA PRO A 172 15.88 -12.42 1.02
C PRO A 172 15.99 -12.28 2.56
N ARG A 173 16.35 -13.36 3.27
CA ARG A 173 16.33 -13.38 4.75
C ARG A 173 17.72 -13.42 5.39
N CYS A 174 18.64 -14.23 4.86
CA CYS A 174 20.01 -14.32 5.39
C CYS A 174 21.06 -13.98 4.35
N ALA A 175 22.26 -13.69 4.85
CA ALA A 175 23.43 -13.64 3.99
C ALA A 175 23.71 -15.02 3.38
N VAL A 176 24.19 -15.04 2.14
CA VAL A 176 24.54 -16.24 1.38
C VAL A 176 25.99 -16.13 0.94
N GLU A 177 26.76 -17.17 1.19
CA GLU A 177 28.11 -17.29 0.64
C GLU A 177 28.06 -18.05 -0.68
N LYS A 178 28.67 -17.48 -1.72
CA LYS A 178 28.81 -18.11 -3.04
C LYS A 178 30.22 -17.84 -3.56
N ASN A 179 30.97 -18.90 -3.82
CA ASN A 179 32.34 -18.84 -4.38
C ASN A 179 33.27 -17.87 -3.62
N GLY A 180 33.22 -17.90 -2.28
CA GLY A 180 34.04 -17.04 -1.42
C GLY A 180 33.56 -15.59 -1.28
N VAL A 181 32.42 -15.24 -1.88
CA VAL A 181 31.79 -13.92 -1.76
C VAL A 181 30.53 -14.02 -0.91
N THR A 182 30.40 -13.13 0.08
CA THR A 182 29.20 -13.03 0.93
C THR A 182 28.23 -11.98 0.39
N PHE A 183 27.04 -12.41 0.02
CA PHE A 183 25.90 -11.58 -0.36
C PHE A 183 24.99 -11.37 0.84
N HIS A 184 24.78 -10.13 1.26
CA HIS A 184 23.77 -9.77 2.26
C HIS A 184 22.38 -9.70 1.63
N PRO A 185 21.30 -9.78 2.43
CA PRO A 185 19.94 -9.64 1.90
C PRO A 185 19.75 -8.41 1.00
N GLU A 186 20.33 -7.27 1.37
CA GLU A 186 20.24 -6.04 0.60
C GLU A 186 21.01 -6.12 -0.74
N ASP A 187 22.12 -6.87 -0.81
CA ASP A 187 22.81 -7.13 -2.08
C ASP A 187 21.91 -7.94 -3.02
N ILE A 188 21.21 -8.94 -2.50
CA ILE A 188 20.30 -9.78 -3.28
C ILE A 188 19.09 -8.97 -3.75
N LYS A 189 18.51 -8.12 -2.89
CA LYS A 189 17.44 -7.19 -3.27
C LYS A 189 17.86 -6.26 -4.41
N ALA A 190 19.08 -5.73 -4.37
CA ALA A 190 19.64 -4.90 -5.42
C ALA A 190 19.72 -5.65 -6.77
N LEU A 191 20.25 -6.88 -6.74
CA LEU A 191 20.35 -7.72 -7.92
C LEU A 191 18.97 -8.07 -8.50
N LEU A 192 17.99 -8.37 -7.65
CA LEU A 192 16.61 -8.65 -8.07
C LEU A 192 15.96 -7.44 -8.74
N ALA A 193 16.10 -6.23 -8.17
CA ALA A 193 15.60 -5.01 -8.79
C ALA A 193 16.27 -4.77 -10.16
N GLN A 194 17.57 -5.01 -10.28
CA GLN A 194 18.28 -4.90 -11.55
C GLN A 194 17.83 -5.94 -12.58
N VAL A 195 17.55 -7.18 -12.18
CA VAL A 195 16.96 -8.23 -13.04
C VAL A 195 15.57 -7.83 -13.53
N GLN A 196 14.73 -7.24 -12.66
CA GLN A 196 13.39 -6.79 -13.05
C GLN A 196 13.45 -5.63 -14.05
N LEU A 197 14.31 -4.63 -13.80
CA LEU A 197 14.53 -3.53 -14.75
C LEU A 197 15.01 -4.07 -16.10
N HIS A 198 15.93 -5.02 -16.05
CA HIS A 198 16.50 -5.64 -17.23
C HIS A 198 15.44 -6.40 -18.06
N SER A 199 14.61 -7.21 -17.39
CA SER A 199 13.47 -7.89 -18.02
C SER A 199 12.53 -6.91 -18.71
N GLU A 200 12.25 -5.76 -18.08
CA GLU A 200 11.39 -4.73 -18.67
C GLU A 200 12.00 -4.13 -19.94
N LEU A 201 13.32 -3.93 -19.98
CA LEU A 201 14.03 -3.38 -21.14
C LEU A 201 14.10 -4.39 -22.31
N GLU A 202 14.28 -5.68 -22.03
CA GLU A 202 14.26 -6.72 -23.08
C GLU A 202 12.89 -6.93 -23.70
N GLN A 203 11.84 -6.83 -22.89
CA GLN A 203 10.47 -6.99 -23.35
C GLN A 203 9.93 -5.74 -24.07
N GLN A 204 10.73 -4.67 -24.23
CA GLN A 204 10.33 -3.55 -25.06
C GLN A 204 10.22 -4.00 -26.51
N SER A 205 9.00 -4.04 -27.03
CA SER A 205 8.71 -4.37 -28.42
C SER A 205 9.34 -3.39 -29.40
N LEU A 206 9.36 -3.73 -30.70
CA LEU A 206 9.75 -2.83 -31.80
C LEU A 206 8.98 -1.48 -31.79
N PHE A 207 7.83 -1.41 -31.10
CA PHE A 207 7.02 -0.19 -30.94
C PHE A 207 7.31 0.58 -29.64
N GLY A 208 8.34 0.20 -28.86
CA GLY A 208 8.79 0.93 -27.68
C GLY A 208 7.89 0.79 -26.43
N LEU A 209 6.99 -0.19 -26.45
CA LEU A 209 6.07 -0.48 -25.35
C LEU A 209 6.44 -1.82 -24.70
N SER A 210 6.66 -1.81 -23.38
CA SER A 210 6.83 -3.01 -22.56
C SER A 210 5.46 -3.54 -22.09
N PRO A 211 5.31 -4.85 -21.82
CA PRO A 211 4.08 -5.45 -21.29
C PRO A 211 3.53 -4.71 -20.06
N ARG A 212 4.42 -4.23 -19.18
CA ARG A 212 4.05 -3.45 -17.99
C ARG A 212 3.33 -2.14 -18.31
N LYS A 213 3.62 -1.50 -19.45
CA LYS A 213 2.93 -0.26 -19.84
C LYS A 213 1.43 -0.49 -20.10
N TYR A 214 1.02 -1.67 -20.55
CA TYR A 214 -0.39 -1.98 -20.81
C TYR A 214 -1.22 -2.20 -19.54
N VAL A 215 -0.56 -2.45 -18.40
CA VAL A 215 -1.21 -2.67 -17.10
C VAL A 215 -0.95 -1.52 -16.12
N ARG A 216 -0.38 -0.41 -16.61
CA ARG A 216 -0.23 0.86 -15.90
C ARG A 216 -1.31 1.82 -16.35
N PHE A 217 -1.96 2.46 -15.39
CA PHE A 217 -3.04 3.40 -15.63
C PHE A 217 -2.74 4.74 -14.96
N GLY A 218 -3.09 5.85 -15.62
CA GLY A 218 -2.88 7.20 -15.08
C GLY A 218 -1.86 8.01 -15.88
N GLN A 219 -1.10 8.86 -15.19
CA GLN A 219 -0.25 9.89 -15.81
C GLN A 219 0.96 9.34 -16.59
N ASP A 220 1.45 8.13 -16.30
CA ASP A 220 2.66 7.58 -16.93
C ASP A 220 2.42 6.89 -18.28
N ASP A 221 1.16 6.81 -18.69
CA ASP A 221 0.79 5.97 -19.80
C ASP A 221 0.60 6.81 -21.06
N ASN A 222 1.46 6.57 -22.06
CA ASN A 222 1.30 7.12 -23.41
C ASN A 222 0.08 6.51 -24.13
N LEU A 223 -0.49 5.41 -23.62
CA LEU A 223 -1.68 4.77 -24.17
C LEU A 223 -2.99 5.28 -23.53
N ASN A 224 -2.94 6.03 -22.42
CA ASN A 224 -4.15 6.50 -21.73
C ASN A 224 -4.52 7.95 -22.05
N CYS A 225 -4.92 8.10 -23.31
CA CYS A 225 -6.24 8.63 -23.60
C CYS A 225 -7.21 7.56 -24.15
N ASP A 226 -6.75 6.32 -24.34
CA ASP A 226 -7.36 5.43 -25.34
C ASP A 226 -8.18 4.26 -24.78
N VAL A 227 -8.18 3.95 -23.48
CA VAL A 227 -9.10 2.89 -23.00
C VAL A 227 -10.57 3.30 -23.19
N PHE A 228 -10.89 4.60 -23.18
CA PHE A 228 -12.23 5.11 -23.54
C PHE A 228 -12.42 5.40 -25.04
N ALA A 229 -11.37 5.75 -25.79
CA ALA A 229 -11.47 5.95 -27.23
C ALA A 229 -11.53 4.62 -28.02
N ILE A 230 -10.93 3.54 -27.51
CA ILE A 230 -11.16 2.15 -27.95
C ILE A 230 -12.65 1.76 -27.80
N MET A 231 -13.35 2.29 -26.79
CA MET A 231 -14.78 2.01 -26.55
C MET A 231 -15.74 2.93 -27.34
N GLY A 232 -15.25 3.78 -28.24
CA GLY A 232 -16.09 4.68 -29.04
C GLY A 232 -16.81 5.76 -28.22
N ILE A 233 -16.45 5.94 -26.95
CA ILE A 233 -16.97 7.00 -26.09
C ILE A 233 -16.09 8.22 -26.32
N ARG A 234 -16.48 9.03 -27.31
CA ARG A 234 -16.16 10.45 -27.51
C ARG A 234 -14.69 10.87 -27.19
N THR A 235 -13.92 11.02 -28.26
CA THR A 235 -12.52 11.48 -28.30
C THR A 235 -12.30 12.95 -27.89
N ASP A 236 -13.35 13.70 -27.53
CA ASP A 236 -13.27 15.10 -27.09
C ASP A 236 -12.84 15.26 -25.62
N TRP A 237 -12.67 14.16 -24.88
CA TRP A 237 -12.26 14.16 -23.46
C TRP A 237 -10.75 14.22 -23.23
N CYS A 238 -9.98 14.12 -24.29
CA CYS A 238 -8.54 14.30 -24.32
C CYS A 238 -8.14 15.58 -25.05
N SER A 239 -8.84 16.67 -24.77
CA SER A 239 -8.31 17.99 -25.09
C SER A 239 -7.03 18.21 -24.28
N GLU A 240 -6.07 18.94 -24.85
CA GLU A 240 -4.80 19.41 -24.26
C GLU A 240 -4.94 20.11 -22.87
N THR A 241 -6.18 20.28 -22.40
CA THR A 241 -6.59 20.89 -21.14
C THR A 241 -6.77 19.90 -19.99
N PHE A 242 -6.76 18.59 -20.23
CA PHE A 242 -6.94 17.54 -19.20
C PHE A 242 -5.71 16.62 -19.04
N HIS A 243 -4.51 17.20 -19.02
CA HIS A 243 -3.37 16.61 -18.30
C HIS A 243 -3.70 16.55 -16.80
N ARG A 244 -4.61 15.67 -16.38
CA ARG A 244 -4.89 15.47 -14.96
C ARG A 244 -3.67 14.76 -14.37
N SER A 245 -3.02 15.42 -13.41
CA SER A 245 -1.92 14.87 -12.60
C SER A 245 -2.36 13.71 -11.68
N VAL A 246 -3.60 13.24 -11.79
CA VAL A 246 -4.25 12.31 -10.87
C VAL A 246 -5.15 11.32 -11.62
N VAL A 247 -5.17 10.07 -11.18
CA VAL A 247 -6.05 9.03 -11.71
C VAL A 247 -7.50 9.26 -11.28
N SER A 248 -8.46 8.80 -12.07
CA SER A 248 -9.88 8.82 -11.69
C SER A 248 -10.10 8.07 -10.36
N PRO A 249 -10.71 8.70 -9.34
CA PRO A 249 -10.89 8.08 -8.03
C PRO A 249 -11.64 6.76 -8.06
N VAL A 250 -12.73 6.70 -8.84
CA VAL A 250 -13.56 5.50 -8.91
C VAL A 250 -12.89 4.40 -9.71
N PHE A 251 -12.18 4.75 -10.78
CA PHE A 251 -11.44 3.75 -11.55
C PHE A 251 -10.37 3.09 -10.67
N PHE A 252 -9.59 3.90 -9.94
CA PHE A 252 -8.61 3.39 -9.00
C PHE A 252 -9.25 2.53 -7.90
N TYR A 253 -10.30 3.02 -7.25
CA TYR A 253 -11.00 2.27 -6.21
C TYR A 253 -11.58 0.94 -6.73
N PHE A 254 -12.16 0.96 -7.92
CA PHE A 254 -12.72 -0.23 -8.55
C PHE A 254 -11.63 -1.25 -8.90
N SER A 255 -10.52 -0.80 -9.47
CA SER A 255 -9.36 -1.65 -9.74
C SER A 255 -8.77 -2.22 -8.46
N LEU A 256 -8.73 -1.42 -7.37
CA LEU A 256 -8.29 -1.86 -6.06
C LEU A 256 -9.18 -2.98 -5.51
N VAL A 257 -10.50 -2.75 -5.44
CA VAL A 257 -11.42 -3.75 -4.88
C VAL A 257 -11.47 -5.02 -5.75
N SER A 258 -11.52 -4.87 -7.07
CA SER A 258 -11.67 -6.01 -7.99
C SER A 258 -10.37 -6.79 -8.16
N SER A 259 -9.25 -6.10 -8.43
CA SER A 259 -7.98 -6.77 -8.73
C SER A 259 -7.27 -7.21 -7.45
N PHE A 260 -7.12 -6.29 -6.49
CA PHE A 260 -6.41 -6.58 -5.25
C PHE A 260 -7.31 -7.30 -4.24
N GLY A 261 -8.57 -6.89 -4.12
CA GLY A 261 -9.51 -7.49 -3.17
C GLY A 261 -10.04 -8.85 -3.59
N ALA A 262 -10.69 -8.91 -4.75
CA ALA A 262 -11.37 -10.12 -5.21
C ALA A 262 -10.42 -11.10 -5.92
N ALA A 263 -9.53 -10.61 -6.78
CA ALA A 263 -8.65 -11.46 -7.58
C ALA A 263 -7.30 -11.81 -6.93
N ASP A 264 -6.99 -11.23 -5.76
CA ASP A 264 -5.71 -11.38 -5.04
C ASP A 264 -4.49 -11.09 -5.96
N VAL A 265 -4.62 -10.04 -6.77
CA VAL A 265 -3.57 -9.56 -7.69
C VAL A 265 -2.88 -8.35 -7.06
N PRO A 266 -1.56 -8.39 -6.83
CA PRO A 266 -0.84 -7.26 -6.27
C PRO A 266 -0.97 -6.00 -7.14
N MET A 267 -0.92 -4.84 -6.48
CA MET A 267 -0.97 -3.54 -7.15
C MET A 267 0.15 -2.65 -6.69
N LEU A 268 0.62 -1.80 -7.60
CA LEU A 268 1.56 -0.71 -7.29
C LEU A 268 0.85 0.63 -7.44
N ILE A 269 1.26 1.63 -6.67
CA ILE A 269 0.68 2.97 -6.69
C ILE A 269 1.78 4.02 -6.83
N ARG A 270 1.57 5.03 -7.68
CA ARG A 270 2.39 6.24 -7.73
C ARG A 270 1.55 7.43 -7.32
N PHE A 271 2.08 8.26 -6.43
CA PHE A 271 1.44 9.50 -5.99
C PHE A 271 1.84 10.68 -6.89
N ALA A 272 1.00 11.72 -6.95
CA ALA A 272 1.20 12.88 -7.83
C ALA A 272 2.48 13.67 -7.54
N ASN A 273 2.97 13.64 -6.30
CA ASN A 273 4.21 14.28 -5.89
C ASN A 273 5.44 13.35 -5.98
N GLU A 274 5.25 12.10 -6.40
CA GLU A 274 6.29 11.06 -6.44
C GLU A 274 6.55 10.63 -7.88
N SER A 275 7.82 10.37 -8.20
CA SER A 275 8.24 9.86 -9.52
C SER A 275 8.34 8.34 -9.57
N GLN A 276 7.85 7.64 -8.54
CA GLN A 276 8.09 6.21 -8.34
C GLN A 276 6.84 5.47 -7.85
N TYR A 277 6.80 4.19 -8.18
CA TYR A 277 5.77 3.27 -7.72
C TYR A 277 6.10 2.67 -6.34
N PHE A 278 5.05 2.43 -5.56
CA PHE A 278 5.10 1.80 -4.25
C PHE A 278 4.20 0.57 -4.20
N PRO A 279 4.62 -0.53 -3.56
CA PRO A 279 3.77 -1.68 -3.31
C PRO A 279 2.57 -1.35 -2.44
N ILE A 280 1.36 -1.70 -2.87
CA ILE A 280 0.19 -1.76 -1.98
C ILE A 280 0.27 -3.06 -1.17
N TYR A 281 0.13 -2.95 0.15
CA TYR A 281 0.10 -4.08 1.08
C TYR A 281 -1.31 -4.44 1.53
N SER A 282 -2.15 -3.45 1.82
CA SER A 282 -3.52 -3.68 2.26
C SER A 282 -4.43 -2.49 1.94
N TYR A 283 -5.74 -2.71 1.91
CA TYR A 283 -6.73 -1.63 1.94
C TYR A 283 -7.88 -1.94 2.89
N ARG A 284 -8.55 -0.90 3.37
CA ARG A 284 -9.74 -0.99 4.24
C ARG A 284 -10.75 0.11 3.94
N VAL A 285 -11.98 -0.24 3.60
CA VAL A 285 -13.10 0.68 3.51
C VAL A 285 -13.59 0.99 4.93
N GLN A 286 -13.42 2.24 5.34
CA GLN A 286 -13.81 2.73 6.66
C GLN A 286 -15.30 3.09 6.70
N GLU A 287 -15.76 3.83 5.68
CA GLU A 287 -17.15 4.25 5.56
C GLU A 287 -17.58 4.24 4.11
N MET A 288 -18.79 3.75 3.85
CA MET A 288 -19.46 3.83 2.57
C MET A 288 -20.94 4.10 2.78
N TYR A 289 -21.47 5.15 2.16
CA TYR A 289 -22.89 5.49 2.28
C TYR A 289 -23.38 6.31 1.09
N SER A 290 -24.67 6.18 0.75
CA SER A 290 -25.31 7.06 -0.23
C SER A 290 -25.83 8.34 0.44
N MET A 291 -25.85 9.42 -0.32
CA MET A 291 -26.42 10.70 0.07
C MET A 291 -27.22 11.29 -1.10
N PRO A 292 -28.36 11.94 -0.82
CA PRO A 292 -29.10 12.66 -1.86
C PRO A 292 -28.23 13.74 -2.50
N ARG A 293 -28.41 13.98 -3.80
CA ARG A 293 -27.66 14.97 -4.56
C ARG A 293 -27.60 16.34 -3.90
N GLU A 294 -28.72 16.85 -3.39
CA GLU A 294 -28.78 18.16 -2.77
C GLU A 294 -27.91 18.24 -1.51
N ALA A 295 -27.90 17.15 -0.71
CA ALA A 295 -27.03 17.04 0.46
C ALA A 295 -25.55 16.94 0.04
N ALA A 296 -25.25 16.19 -1.02
CA ALA A 296 -23.90 16.05 -1.56
C ALA A 296 -23.33 17.37 -2.07
N MET A 297 -24.10 18.09 -2.89
CA MET A 297 -23.72 19.39 -3.44
C MET A 297 -23.67 20.46 -2.34
N SER A 298 -24.50 20.36 -1.30
CA SER A 298 -24.40 21.26 -0.14
C SER A 298 -23.14 21.01 0.67
N ARG A 299 -22.75 19.74 0.86
CA ARG A 299 -21.56 19.36 1.62
C ARG A 299 -20.27 19.59 0.84
N TYR A 300 -20.32 19.40 -0.48
CA TYR A 300 -19.19 19.53 -1.40
C TYR A 300 -19.59 20.40 -2.60
N PRO A 301 -19.53 21.75 -2.47
CA PRO A 301 -20.05 22.69 -3.48
C PRO A 301 -19.40 22.60 -4.85
N SER A 302 -18.22 21.99 -4.96
CA SER A 302 -17.52 21.75 -6.22
C SER A 302 -18.07 20.56 -7.01
N LEU A 303 -18.88 19.69 -6.38
CA LEU A 303 -19.50 18.56 -7.07
C LEU A 303 -20.57 19.05 -8.04
N LYS A 304 -20.51 18.53 -9.27
CA LYS A 304 -21.52 18.74 -10.29
C LYS A 304 -22.22 17.42 -10.54
N LEU A 305 -23.36 17.17 -9.89
CA LEU A 305 -24.12 15.94 -10.08
C LEU A 305 -25.29 16.18 -11.03
N ARG A 306 -25.58 15.21 -11.90
CA ARG A 306 -26.73 15.25 -12.83
C ARG A 306 -28.05 15.28 -12.06
N LYS A 307 -29.12 15.70 -12.74
CA LYS A 307 -30.46 15.65 -12.16
C LYS A 307 -30.84 14.18 -11.92
N GLU A 308 -31.42 13.87 -10.76
CA GLU A 308 -31.86 12.51 -10.36
C GLU A 308 -30.75 11.51 -10.00
N SER A 309 -29.51 11.95 -9.77
CA SER A 309 -28.47 11.07 -9.22
C SER A 309 -28.39 11.12 -7.69
N GLU A 310 -27.84 10.06 -7.11
CA GLU A 310 -27.35 10.03 -5.74
C GLU A 310 -25.82 10.11 -5.74
N ALA A 311 -25.24 10.54 -4.63
CA ALA A 311 -23.80 10.47 -4.43
C ALA A 311 -23.47 9.33 -3.46
N ILE A 312 -22.51 8.50 -3.82
CA ILE A 312 -21.92 7.49 -2.93
C ILE A 312 -20.62 8.07 -2.40
N PHE A 313 -20.54 8.25 -1.10
CA PHE A 313 -19.31 8.62 -0.43
C PHE A 313 -18.56 7.35 -0.01
N ILE A 314 -17.26 7.32 -0.29
CA ILE A 314 -16.37 6.22 0.10
C ILE A 314 -15.15 6.80 0.79
N HIS A 315 -14.87 6.31 2.00
CA HIS A 315 -13.70 6.62 2.80
C HIS A 315 -12.95 5.33 3.07
N PHE A 316 -11.67 5.28 2.70
CA PHE A 316 -10.87 4.08 2.81
C PHE A 316 -9.40 4.40 3.08
N GLU A 317 -8.68 3.41 3.58
CA GLU A 317 -7.25 3.45 3.87
C GLU A 317 -6.51 2.50 2.94
N ILE A 318 -5.27 2.87 2.59
CA ILE A 318 -4.32 1.99 1.91
C ILE A 318 -3.03 1.95 2.73
N ASP A 319 -2.59 0.75 3.04
CA ASP A 319 -1.25 0.49 3.55
C ASP A 319 -0.32 0.20 2.38
N TRP A 320 0.79 0.93 2.27
CA TRP A 320 1.79 0.78 1.20
C TRP A 320 3.21 0.79 1.78
N VAL A 321 4.16 0.20 1.06
CA VAL A 321 5.53 -0.03 1.56
C VAL A 321 6.49 1.05 1.06
N LEU A 322 7.21 1.68 1.99
CA LEU A 322 8.27 2.63 1.71
C LEU A 322 9.57 1.96 1.27
N ASN A 323 10.32 2.74 0.51
CA ASN A 323 11.73 2.51 0.26
C ASN A 323 12.53 2.80 1.53
N ALA A 324 13.51 1.94 1.84
CA ALA A 324 14.42 2.11 2.97
C ALA A 324 15.50 3.19 2.72
N ALA A 325 15.19 4.21 1.93
CA ALA A 325 16.12 5.28 1.59
C ALA A 325 16.55 6.09 2.82
N ASP A 326 15.66 6.20 3.82
CA ASP A 326 15.81 7.16 4.92
C ASP A 326 16.06 6.54 6.30
N VAL A 327 15.90 5.22 6.48
CA VAL A 327 15.94 4.63 7.83
C VAL A 327 16.29 3.13 7.76
N ASP A 328 17.13 2.63 8.68
CA ASP A 328 17.41 1.20 8.91
C ASP A 328 16.16 0.48 9.47
N LEU A 329 15.07 0.47 8.70
CA LEU A 329 13.78 -0.08 9.11
C LEU A 329 13.69 -1.56 8.74
N GLU A 330 13.29 -2.37 9.71
CA GLU A 330 12.79 -3.71 9.45
C GLU A 330 11.53 -3.63 8.57
N THR A 331 11.22 -4.68 7.81
CA THR A 331 10.14 -4.65 6.79
C THR A 331 8.77 -4.24 7.30
N GLU A 332 8.48 -4.44 8.59
CA GLU A 332 7.20 -4.03 9.22
C GLU A 332 7.14 -2.52 9.50
N ASP A 333 8.29 -1.88 9.74
CA ASP A 333 8.37 -0.45 10.05
C ASP A 333 8.32 0.42 8.77
N ALA A 334 8.41 -0.20 7.59
CA ALA A 334 8.34 0.47 6.29
C ALA A 334 6.90 0.66 5.77
N VAL A 335 5.88 0.18 6.48
CA VAL A 335 4.48 0.29 6.03
C VAL A 335 3.89 1.64 6.44
N VAL A 336 3.34 2.37 5.47
CA VAL A 336 2.66 3.66 5.65
C VAL A 336 1.19 3.51 5.31
N THR A 337 0.33 4.06 6.17
CA THR A 337 -1.11 4.13 5.93
C THR A 337 -1.47 5.51 5.38
N SER A 338 -2.12 5.54 4.22
CA SER A 338 -2.70 6.74 3.61
C SER A 338 -4.22 6.64 3.61
N VAL A 339 -4.89 7.76 3.87
CA VAL A 339 -6.35 7.85 3.95
C VAL A 339 -6.90 8.59 2.73
N PHE A 340 -7.91 8.00 2.10
CA PHE A 340 -8.54 8.48 0.87
C PHE A 340 -10.04 8.62 1.03
N ALA A 341 -10.59 9.66 0.42
CA ALA A 341 -12.02 9.85 0.33
C ALA A 341 -12.40 10.28 -1.08
N LEU A 342 -13.47 9.68 -1.60
CA LEU A 342 -14.03 10.00 -2.91
C LEU A 342 -15.55 10.07 -2.86
N VAL A 343 -16.13 10.75 -3.85
CA VAL A 343 -17.57 10.75 -4.11
C VAL A 343 -17.80 10.23 -5.52
N ALA A 344 -18.67 9.23 -5.62
CA ALA A 344 -19.15 8.66 -6.87
C ALA A 344 -20.59 9.06 -7.16
N GLU A 345 -20.92 9.29 -8.43
CA GLU A 345 -22.29 9.55 -8.87
C GLU A 345 -22.98 8.20 -9.19
N SER A 346 -24.09 7.92 -8.52
CA SER A 346 -24.93 6.74 -8.74
C SER A 346 -26.25 7.14 -9.38
N ARG A 347 -26.72 6.37 -10.36
CA ARG A 347 -28.01 6.61 -11.03
C ARG A 347 -28.93 5.42 -10.80
N SER A 348 -30.08 5.69 -10.19
CA SER A 348 -31.19 4.74 -10.15
C SER A 348 -32.04 4.93 -11.40
N GLY A 349 -31.76 4.17 -12.46
CA GLY A 349 -32.48 4.29 -13.74
C GLY A 349 -32.95 2.94 -14.26
N GLY A 350 -34.06 2.41 -13.74
CA GLY A 350 -34.75 1.23 -14.28
C GLY A 350 -33.97 -0.08 -14.19
N PHE A 351 -34.25 -0.87 -13.15
CA PHE A 351 -33.73 -2.22 -12.83
C PHE A 351 -32.22 -2.43 -12.69
N GLU A 352 -31.36 -1.47 -13.05
CA GLU A 352 -29.92 -1.51 -12.75
C GLU A 352 -29.41 -0.16 -12.21
N VAL A 353 -28.48 -0.23 -11.26
CA VAL A 353 -27.72 0.93 -10.77
C VAL A 353 -26.64 1.22 -11.80
N GLU A 354 -26.87 2.22 -12.65
CA GLU A 354 -25.87 2.70 -13.60
C GLU A 354 -24.98 3.73 -12.88
N VAL A 355 -23.79 3.31 -12.43
CA VAL A 355 -22.82 4.25 -11.85
C VAL A 355 -22.21 5.07 -12.99
N SER A 356 -22.74 6.27 -13.25
CA SER A 356 -22.27 7.16 -14.30
C SER A 356 -21.03 7.94 -13.83
N PHE A 357 -19.84 7.51 -14.24
CA PHE A 357 -18.52 7.97 -13.78
C PHE A 357 -18.08 9.40 -14.20
N LEU A 358 -19.01 10.28 -14.54
CA LEU A 358 -18.72 11.51 -15.29
C LEU A 358 -18.34 12.71 -14.40
N ASN A 359 -18.61 12.67 -13.08
CA ASN A 359 -18.30 13.77 -12.16
C ASN A 359 -17.71 13.26 -10.83
N LEU A 360 -16.39 13.09 -10.78
CA LEU A 360 -15.71 12.43 -9.68
C LEU A 360 -14.53 13.28 -9.17
N VAL A 361 -14.44 13.40 -7.85
CA VAL A 361 -13.46 14.27 -7.19
C VAL A 361 -12.87 13.53 -6.00
N TRP A 362 -11.53 13.47 -5.94
CA TRP A 362 -10.83 13.18 -4.69
C TRP A 362 -11.19 14.26 -3.69
N LEU A 363 -11.75 13.92 -2.53
CA LEU A 363 -12.18 14.94 -1.57
C LEU A 363 -11.01 15.61 -0.82
N ASN A 364 -9.80 15.05 -0.95
CA ASN A 364 -8.58 15.50 -0.28
C ASN A 364 -7.47 15.86 -1.31
N THR A 365 -7.80 16.61 -2.37
CA THR A 365 -6.84 16.97 -3.45
C THR A 365 -5.73 17.93 -3.02
N SER A 366 -5.78 18.51 -1.82
CA SER A 366 -4.69 19.33 -1.28
C SER A 366 -3.57 18.50 -0.65
N SER A 367 -3.76 17.19 -0.49
CA SER A 367 -2.73 16.26 -0.02
C SER A 367 -1.74 15.95 -1.16
N PRO A 368 -0.42 15.89 -0.90
CA PRO A 368 0.56 15.44 -1.90
C PRO A 368 0.32 13.99 -2.34
N LEU A 369 -0.31 13.17 -1.49
CA LEU A 369 -0.48 11.72 -1.68
C LEU A 369 -1.73 11.33 -2.49
N VAL A 370 -2.13 12.12 -3.49
CA VAL A 370 -3.22 11.70 -4.39
C VAL A 370 -2.66 10.70 -5.42
N PRO A 371 -3.34 9.58 -5.71
CA PRO A 371 -2.86 8.62 -6.70
C PRO A 371 -2.81 9.27 -8.09
N ALA A 372 -1.64 9.23 -8.72
CA ALA A 372 -1.38 9.72 -10.08
C ALA A 372 -1.41 8.61 -11.11
N SER A 373 -0.85 7.47 -10.74
CA SER A 373 -0.88 6.26 -11.55
C SER A 373 -0.96 5.02 -10.65
N PHE A 374 -1.39 3.91 -11.22
CA PHE A 374 -1.31 2.61 -10.56
C PHE A 374 -1.00 1.49 -11.57
N GLU A 375 -0.44 0.39 -11.09
CA GLU A 375 -0.14 -0.80 -11.89
C GLU A 375 -0.89 -1.99 -11.30
N VAL A 376 -1.60 -2.74 -12.15
CA VAL A 376 -2.10 -4.08 -11.78
C VAL A 376 -1.02 -5.08 -12.15
N VAL A 377 -0.39 -5.70 -11.16
CA VAL A 377 0.80 -6.53 -11.39
C VAL A 377 0.39 -7.86 -11.99
N ALA A 378 0.47 -7.94 -13.32
CA ALA A 378 0.47 -9.21 -14.01
C ALA A 378 1.77 -9.96 -13.67
N VAL A 379 1.67 -11.22 -13.26
CA VAL A 379 2.85 -12.04 -12.92
C VAL A 379 3.83 -12.01 -14.08
N PRO A 380 5.03 -11.43 -13.92
CA PRO A 380 6.00 -11.40 -14.99
C PRO A 380 6.39 -12.84 -15.33
N GLN A 381 6.28 -13.22 -16.60
CA GLN A 381 7.08 -14.33 -17.10
C GLN A 381 8.53 -13.85 -17.02
N VAL A 382 9.30 -14.43 -16.09
CA VAL A 382 10.72 -14.15 -15.96
C VAL A 382 11.40 -14.57 -17.27
N PRO A 383 11.90 -13.64 -18.11
CA PRO A 383 12.73 -14.03 -19.22
C PRO A 383 14.04 -14.56 -18.64
N ILE A 384 14.37 -15.80 -19.01
CA ILE A 384 15.67 -16.40 -18.73
C ILE A 384 16.67 -15.69 -19.65
N SER A 385 17.28 -14.63 -19.14
CA SER A 385 18.31 -13.88 -19.86
C SER A 385 19.54 -13.64 -18.98
N GLY A 386 20.71 -13.66 -19.64
CA GLY A 386 22.03 -13.28 -19.10
C GLY A 386 22.52 -11.93 -19.64
N TYR A 387 21.62 -11.08 -20.10
CA TYR A 387 21.95 -9.78 -20.68
C TYR A 387 22.59 -8.83 -19.65
N LEU A 388 23.48 -7.96 -20.14
CA LEU A 388 24.52 -7.26 -19.37
C LEU A 388 25.48 -8.18 -18.59
N GLY A 389 25.37 -9.50 -18.70
CA GLY A 389 26.10 -10.48 -17.90
C GLY A 389 25.45 -10.79 -16.55
N LEU A 390 24.23 -10.31 -16.29
CA LEU A 390 23.48 -10.61 -15.07
C LEU A 390 22.50 -11.75 -15.37
N ASP A 391 22.85 -12.96 -14.96
CA ASP A 391 22.05 -14.16 -15.17
C ASP A 391 20.94 -14.23 -14.12
N SER A 392 19.71 -14.08 -14.59
CA SER A 392 18.51 -14.13 -13.74
C SER A 392 18.42 -15.42 -12.91
N GLN A 393 18.77 -16.59 -13.46
CA GLN A 393 18.72 -17.87 -12.74
C GLN A 393 19.72 -17.90 -11.58
N LEU A 394 20.95 -17.41 -11.81
CA LEU A 394 21.96 -17.31 -10.75
C LEU A 394 21.51 -16.38 -9.62
N VAL A 395 20.84 -15.26 -9.95
CA VAL A 395 20.27 -14.36 -8.93
C VAL A 395 19.12 -15.02 -8.17
N TYR A 396 18.23 -15.76 -8.85
CA TYR A 396 17.15 -16.50 -8.19
C TYR A 396 17.67 -17.64 -7.31
N ASP A 397 18.78 -18.29 -7.67
CA ASP A 397 19.44 -19.28 -6.84
C ASP A 397 20.01 -18.66 -5.55
N LEU A 398 20.56 -17.44 -5.63
CA LEU A 398 20.96 -16.67 -4.45
C LEU A 398 19.74 -16.33 -3.57
N LEU A 399 18.65 -15.86 -4.17
CA LEU A 399 17.39 -15.59 -3.45
C LEU A 399 16.88 -16.83 -2.73
N ARG A 400 16.79 -17.97 -3.44
CA ARG A 400 16.32 -19.23 -2.86
C ARG A 400 17.18 -19.67 -1.68
N SER A 401 18.50 -19.55 -1.81
CA SER A 401 19.46 -19.86 -0.73
C SER A 401 19.27 -18.92 0.47
N SER A 402 19.06 -17.63 0.21
CA SER A 402 18.84 -16.61 1.23
C SER A 402 17.48 -16.75 1.92
N TYR A 403 16.47 -17.28 1.25
CA TYR A 403 15.15 -17.50 1.82
C TYR A 403 15.11 -18.74 2.72
N LEU A 404 15.71 -19.85 2.27
CA LEU A 404 15.62 -21.15 2.94
C LEU A 404 16.44 -21.27 4.24
N CYS A 405 17.43 -20.40 4.45
CA CYS A 405 18.21 -20.35 5.70
C CYS A 405 17.34 -20.17 6.97
N SER A 406 16.14 -19.60 6.80
CA SER A 406 15.21 -19.27 7.89
C SER A 406 14.46 -20.47 8.46
N HIS A 407 14.49 -21.65 7.83
CA HIS A 407 13.87 -22.86 8.42
C HIS A 407 14.64 -23.44 9.61
N LYS A 408 15.80 -22.87 9.97
CA LYS A 408 16.56 -23.21 11.19
C LYS A 408 16.41 -22.22 12.34
N ALA A 409 15.72 -21.08 12.15
CA ALA A 409 15.46 -20.13 13.22
C ALA A 409 14.00 -20.26 13.69
N ALA A 410 13.82 -20.58 14.97
CA ALA A 410 12.53 -20.76 15.62
C ALA A 410 11.60 -19.56 15.38
N ALA A 411 10.30 -19.85 15.26
CA ALA A 411 9.24 -18.87 15.14
C ALA A 411 9.33 -17.85 16.28
N VAL A 412 9.86 -16.67 15.98
CA VAL A 412 9.77 -15.51 16.86
C VAL A 412 8.30 -15.12 16.87
N SER A 413 7.69 -15.18 18.06
CA SER A 413 6.40 -14.60 18.37
C SER A 413 6.40 -13.13 17.92
N ARG A 414 5.68 -12.84 16.83
CA ARG A 414 5.56 -11.51 16.22
C ARG A 414 4.79 -10.57 17.15
N SER A 415 5.47 -9.74 17.94
CA SER A 415 4.85 -8.53 18.48
C SER A 415 4.92 -7.45 17.40
N ARG A 416 3.78 -7.14 16.77
CA ARG A 416 3.68 -6.09 15.75
C ARG A 416 4.09 -4.75 16.38
N ARG A 417 4.90 -3.96 15.68
CA ARG A 417 5.28 -2.60 16.12
C ARG A 417 4.37 -1.56 15.49
N CYS A 418 4.00 -0.52 16.23
CA CYS A 418 3.14 0.54 15.68
C CYS A 418 3.97 1.63 14.98
N ASN A 419 3.52 2.09 13.81
CA ASN A 419 3.97 3.36 13.23
C ASN A 419 3.56 4.51 14.17
N ARG A 420 4.54 5.25 14.67
CA ARG A 420 4.33 6.33 15.64
C ARG A 420 3.89 7.65 15.00
N LEU A 421 4.10 7.83 13.69
CA LEU A 421 3.83 9.10 13.00
C LEU A 421 2.36 9.57 13.16
N PRO A 422 1.33 8.72 13.00
CA PRO A 422 -0.06 9.14 13.22
C PRO A 422 -0.33 9.61 14.65
N TYR A 423 0.29 8.95 15.65
CA TYR A 423 0.21 9.34 17.05
C TYR A 423 0.83 10.73 17.28
N ASP A 424 2.02 10.97 16.72
CA ASP A 424 2.71 12.25 16.84
C ASP A 424 1.96 13.39 16.10
N ILE A 425 1.30 13.10 14.98
CA ILE A 425 0.43 14.06 14.28
C ILE A 425 -0.77 14.46 15.16
N VAL A 426 -1.42 13.50 15.81
CA VAL A 426 -2.52 13.80 16.74
C VAL A 426 -2.01 14.59 17.93
N ARG A 427 -0.86 14.22 18.50
CA ARG A 427 -0.21 14.96 19.58
C ARG A 427 0.04 16.41 19.21
N GLN A 428 0.55 16.67 18.00
CA GLN A 428 0.80 18.02 17.51
C GLN A 428 -0.48 18.81 17.25
N LYS A 429 -1.47 18.20 16.58
CA LYS A 429 -2.77 18.83 16.30
C LYS A 429 -3.57 19.14 17.56
N MET A 430 -3.40 18.33 18.60
CA MET A 430 -4.08 18.49 19.89
C MET A 430 -3.17 19.07 20.98
N SER A 431 -2.10 19.77 20.61
CA SER A 431 -1.06 20.23 21.54
C SER A 431 -1.57 20.95 22.79
N ASP A 432 -2.62 21.76 22.68
CA ASP A 432 -3.25 22.41 23.84
C ASP A 432 -3.98 21.45 24.77
N HIS A 433 -4.71 20.47 24.21
CA HIS A 433 -5.39 19.44 25.00
C HIS A 433 -4.37 18.46 25.62
N VAL A 434 -3.32 18.11 24.87
CA VAL A 434 -2.19 17.31 25.35
C VAL A 434 -1.56 18.02 26.54
N ARG A 435 -1.10 19.26 26.39
CA ARG A 435 -0.44 20.03 27.46
C ARG A 435 -1.29 20.11 28.74
N ARG A 436 -2.60 20.39 28.62
CA ARG A 436 -3.50 20.43 29.78
C ARG A 436 -3.69 19.05 30.41
N CYS A 437 -3.88 18.02 29.60
CA CYS A 437 -3.96 16.65 30.11
C CYS A 437 -2.67 16.23 30.82
N GLN A 438 -1.49 16.55 30.28
CA GLN A 438 -0.20 16.26 30.90
C GLN A 438 0.00 16.99 32.22
N ALA A 439 -0.41 18.25 32.31
CA ALA A 439 -0.32 19.04 33.54
C ALA A 439 -1.11 18.41 34.69
N ASP A 440 -2.28 17.83 34.39
CA ASP A 440 -3.17 17.28 35.41
C ASP A 440 -2.88 15.81 35.73
N THR A 441 -2.44 15.02 34.75
CA THR A 441 -2.23 13.57 34.91
C THR A 441 -0.77 13.17 35.11
N ALA A 442 0.18 14.07 34.83
CA ALA A 442 1.60 13.74 34.72
C ALA A 442 1.92 12.60 33.73
N PHE A 443 0.99 12.27 32.82
CA PHE A 443 1.23 11.28 31.75
C PHE A 443 2.11 11.90 30.66
N ASP A 444 3.19 11.23 30.26
CA ASP A 444 4.05 11.72 29.21
C ASP A 444 3.62 11.18 27.83
N PHE A 445 3.06 12.04 26.98
CA PHE A 445 2.72 11.67 25.60
C PHE A 445 3.95 11.60 24.70
N GLU A 446 5.11 12.15 25.08
CA GLU A 446 6.36 12.02 24.32
C GLU A 446 7.00 10.64 24.51
N SER A 447 7.03 10.15 25.74
CA SER A 447 7.50 8.81 26.06
C SER A 447 6.39 7.99 26.74
N PRO A 448 5.34 7.60 26.00
CA PRO A 448 4.19 6.94 26.60
C PRO A 448 4.57 5.61 27.24
N ALA A 449 4.01 5.38 28.42
CA ALA A 449 4.10 4.15 29.19
C ALA A 449 2.70 3.83 29.73
N PRO A 450 2.41 2.57 30.11
CA PRO A 450 1.10 2.23 30.68
C PRO A 450 0.67 3.19 31.80
N MET A 451 -0.56 3.70 31.72
CA MET A 451 -1.06 4.63 32.73
C MET A 451 -1.20 3.94 34.08
N THR A 452 -0.77 4.58 35.17
CA THR A 452 -1.10 4.10 36.52
C THR A 452 -2.57 4.34 36.82
N ASP A 453 -3.14 3.60 37.79
CA ASP A 453 -4.54 3.77 38.18
C ASP A 453 -4.85 5.20 38.66
N GLU A 454 -3.89 5.86 39.30
CA GLU A 454 -4.01 7.25 39.74
C GLU A 454 -4.09 8.22 38.55
N GLN A 455 -3.21 8.05 37.56
CA GLN A 455 -3.23 8.83 36.33
C GLN A 455 -4.54 8.60 35.57
N LEU A 456 -4.99 7.34 35.50
CA LEU A 456 -6.21 6.94 34.83
C LEU A 456 -7.44 7.59 35.48
N MET A 457 -7.54 7.57 36.81
CA MET A 457 -8.62 8.24 37.55
C MET A 457 -8.72 9.73 37.24
N VAL A 458 -7.59 10.42 37.18
CA VAL A 458 -7.56 11.86 36.87
C VAL A 458 -7.92 12.08 35.39
N ALA A 459 -7.33 11.30 34.49
CA ALA A 459 -7.56 11.40 33.05
C ALA A 459 -9.03 11.17 32.68
N CYS A 460 -9.70 10.22 33.33
CA CYS A 460 -11.12 9.92 33.11
C CYS A 460 -12.08 11.05 33.53
N ARG A 461 -11.61 11.98 34.38
CA ARG A 461 -12.41 13.13 34.86
C ARG A 461 -12.10 14.41 34.10
N HIS A 462 -11.02 14.43 33.30
CA HIS A 462 -10.56 15.61 32.60
C HIS A 462 -10.96 15.61 31.12
N ARG A 463 -11.69 16.64 30.67
CA ARG A 463 -12.22 16.70 29.29
C ARG A 463 -11.14 16.72 28.23
N ASP A 464 -10.00 17.37 28.52
CA ASP A 464 -8.88 17.42 27.58
C ASP A 464 -8.25 16.03 27.37
N CYS A 465 -8.13 15.22 28.43
CA CYS A 465 -7.60 13.85 28.31
C CYS A 465 -8.52 12.95 27.48
N ILE A 466 -9.84 13.04 27.68
CA ILE A 466 -10.82 12.30 26.88
C ILE A 466 -10.71 12.71 25.40
N SER A 467 -10.56 14.01 25.12
CA SER A 467 -10.48 14.52 23.75
C SER A 467 -9.22 14.04 23.03
N VAL A 468 -8.08 13.98 23.72
CA VAL A 468 -6.83 13.42 23.18
C VAL A 468 -6.97 11.92 22.94
N MET A 469 -7.48 11.16 23.90
CA MET A 469 -7.66 9.71 23.76
C MET A 469 -8.68 9.33 22.69
N ASP A 470 -9.71 10.15 22.46
CA ASP A 470 -10.67 9.96 21.36
C ASP A 470 -9.99 10.17 20.01
N ALA A 471 -9.15 11.20 19.88
CA ALA A 471 -8.42 11.44 18.64
C ALA A 471 -7.37 10.37 18.37
N ILE A 472 -6.68 9.87 19.40
CA ILE A 472 -5.74 8.74 19.26
C ILE A 472 -6.50 7.47 18.87
N ARG A 473 -7.67 7.21 19.47
CA ARG A 473 -8.52 6.06 19.10
C ARG A 473 -9.00 6.12 17.66
N ARG A 474 -9.33 7.30 17.14
CA ARG A 474 -9.75 7.50 15.74
C ARG A 474 -8.65 7.21 14.72
N ILE A 475 -7.38 7.09 15.15
CA ILE A 475 -6.29 6.63 14.28
C ILE A 475 -6.47 5.15 13.90
N GLY A 476 -7.11 4.34 14.76
CA GLY A 476 -7.36 2.94 14.46
C GLY A 476 -6.10 2.06 14.46
N PHE A 477 -5.21 2.23 15.45
CA PHE A 477 -4.06 1.32 15.64
C PHE A 477 -4.51 -0.16 15.69
N ARG A 478 -3.75 -1.05 15.04
CA ARG A 478 -3.86 -2.52 15.23
C ARG A 478 -3.19 -2.92 16.55
N ASP A 479 -3.39 -4.16 17.03
CA ASP A 479 -2.67 -4.71 18.18
C ASP A 479 -1.15 -4.66 17.92
N CYS A 480 -0.49 -3.62 18.42
CA CYS A 480 0.92 -3.34 18.20
C CYS A 480 1.51 -2.50 19.36
N THR A 481 2.82 -2.58 19.53
CA THR A 481 3.55 -1.87 20.61
C THR A 481 4.44 -0.76 20.04
N PHE A 482 4.51 0.40 20.70
CA PHE A 482 5.54 1.40 20.41
C PHE A 482 6.91 0.90 20.86
N VAL A 483 7.96 1.30 20.12
CA VAL A 483 9.36 1.07 20.50
C VAL A 483 9.75 2.09 21.58
N SER A 484 9.26 1.88 22.80
CA SER A 484 9.75 2.54 24.00
C SER A 484 10.24 1.46 24.97
N ALA A 485 11.17 1.81 25.86
CA ALA A 485 11.65 0.89 26.91
C ALA A 485 10.51 0.39 27.83
N SER A 486 9.33 1.00 27.76
CA SER A 486 8.13 0.68 28.54
C SER A 486 7.15 -0.29 27.86
N GLY A 487 7.32 -0.65 26.58
CA GLY A 487 6.46 -1.63 25.89
C GLY A 487 4.99 -1.19 25.75
N PHE A 488 4.76 0.10 25.47
CA PHE A 488 3.41 0.68 25.39
C PHE A 488 2.59 0.14 24.21
N ASP A 489 1.50 -0.58 24.50
CA ASP A 489 0.53 -1.07 23.51
C ASP A 489 -0.64 -0.10 23.41
N VAL A 490 -0.71 0.65 22.32
CA VAL A 490 -1.71 1.72 22.17
C VAL A 490 -3.13 1.19 22.22
N VAL A 491 -3.38 0.00 21.66
CA VAL A 491 -4.73 -0.58 21.59
C VAL A 491 -5.15 -1.11 22.94
N ALA A 492 -4.27 -1.82 23.63
CA ALA A 492 -4.52 -2.30 24.98
C ALA A 492 -4.76 -1.14 25.95
N GLU A 493 -3.94 -0.09 25.87
CA GLU A 493 -4.03 1.09 26.75
C GLU A 493 -5.29 1.91 26.47
N LEU A 494 -5.66 2.13 25.20
CA LEU A 494 -6.93 2.77 24.87
C LEU A 494 -8.12 1.93 25.36
N LYS A 495 -8.07 0.61 25.18
CA LYS A 495 -9.12 -0.29 25.67
C LYS A 495 -9.25 -0.22 27.19
N GLN A 496 -8.13 -0.24 27.91
CA GLN A 496 -8.09 -0.08 29.36
C GLN A 496 -8.65 1.29 29.77
N PHE A 497 -8.25 2.37 29.10
CA PHE A 497 -8.74 3.72 29.32
C PHE A 497 -10.27 3.79 29.23
N TYR A 498 -10.88 3.35 28.14
CA TYR A 498 -12.34 3.43 28.02
C TYR A 498 -13.08 2.50 28.99
N THR A 499 -12.55 1.30 29.23
CA THR A 499 -13.18 0.34 30.16
C THR A 499 -13.16 0.88 31.60
N GLN A 500 -12.04 1.45 32.03
CA GLN A 500 -11.88 1.98 33.39
C GLN A 500 -12.55 3.34 33.55
N CYS A 501 -12.54 4.21 32.54
CA CYS A 501 -13.23 5.50 32.61
C CYS A 501 -14.75 5.35 32.71
N ILE A 502 -15.33 4.29 32.16
CA ILE A 502 -16.74 3.93 32.41
C ILE A 502 -16.93 3.69 33.91
N ASN A 503 -16.11 2.85 34.54
CA ASN A 503 -16.21 2.54 35.97
C ASN A 503 -16.05 3.79 36.86
N TYR A 504 -15.09 4.67 36.54
CA TYR A 504 -14.84 5.89 37.32
C TYR A 504 -15.89 6.99 37.16
N ARG A 505 -16.62 7.01 36.03
CA ARG A 505 -17.70 7.99 35.79
C ARG A 505 -18.99 7.63 36.52
N TYR A 506 -19.18 6.36 36.89
CA TYR A 506 -20.34 5.86 37.62
C TYR A 506 -20.10 5.64 39.12
N MET A 507 -18.88 5.90 39.64
CA MET A 507 -18.66 5.89 41.09
C MET A 507 -19.26 7.15 41.75
N PRO A 508 -20.11 7.00 42.79
CA PRO A 508 -20.63 8.13 43.56
C PRO A 508 -19.47 8.90 44.19
N ARG A 509 -19.50 10.24 44.10
CA ARG A 509 -18.56 11.12 44.82
C ARG A 509 -18.76 10.93 46.33
N GLY A 510 -17.99 10.03 46.96
CA GLY A 510 -18.13 9.83 48.41
C GLY A 510 -17.27 8.77 49.08
N ILE A 511 -16.40 8.02 48.38
CA ILE A 511 -15.54 7.03 49.04
C ILE A 511 -14.07 7.39 48.78
N THR A 512 -13.51 8.20 49.66
CA THR A 512 -12.07 8.42 49.80
C THR A 512 -11.59 7.65 51.03
N GLN A 513 -11.06 6.44 50.84
CA GLN A 513 -9.94 5.86 51.59
C GLN A 513 -9.81 4.38 51.25
N TRP A 514 -8.71 4.01 50.60
CA TRP A 514 -8.09 2.71 50.84
C TRP A 514 -6.75 2.99 51.52
N GLU A 515 -6.80 3.08 52.85
CA GLU A 515 -5.61 2.82 53.65
C GLU A 515 -5.33 1.32 53.59
N SER A 516 -4.15 0.98 53.12
CA SER A 516 -3.59 -0.37 53.19
C SER A 516 -3.38 -0.75 54.66
N LYS A 517 -4.27 -1.57 55.21
CA LYS A 517 -3.95 -2.40 56.38
C LYS A 517 -4.06 -3.87 56.02
N THR A 518 -2.88 -4.45 55.90
CA THR A 518 -2.58 -5.88 56.02
C THR A 518 -3.35 -6.49 57.19
N VAL A 519 -4.29 -7.38 56.88
CA VAL A 519 -4.72 -8.43 57.82
C VAL A 519 -4.72 -9.75 57.08
N SER A 520 -3.77 -10.59 57.47
CA SER A 520 -3.68 -12.00 57.16
C SER A 520 -4.77 -12.78 57.89
N ARG A 521 -5.65 -13.48 57.14
CA ARG A 521 -6.21 -14.77 57.58
C ARG A 521 -6.82 -15.56 56.42
N ALA A 522 -6.63 -16.88 56.53
CA ALA A 522 -6.85 -17.94 55.56
C ALA A 522 -8.36 -18.22 55.27
N PRO A 523 -8.69 -19.12 54.32
CA PRO A 523 -9.97 -19.14 53.63
C PRO A 523 -11.04 -19.90 54.42
N SER A 524 -12.29 -19.44 54.34
CA SER A 524 -13.45 -20.27 54.63
C SER A 524 -14.51 -20.10 53.55
N THR A 525 -14.76 -21.22 52.89
CA THR A 525 -15.90 -21.58 52.05
C THR A 525 -17.21 -20.92 52.45
N ASN A 526 -17.91 -20.34 51.48
CA ASN A 526 -19.32 -20.62 51.22
C ASN A 526 -19.70 -20.15 49.81
N PHE A 527 -20.01 -21.13 48.97
CA PHE A 527 -20.70 -20.97 47.70
C PHE A 527 -22.16 -20.58 48.00
N GLU A 528 -22.66 -19.53 47.37
CA GLU A 528 -24.09 -19.40 47.12
C GLU A 528 -24.32 -18.98 45.67
N ILE A 529 -25.03 -19.86 44.98
CA ILE A 529 -25.38 -19.81 43.57
C ILE A 529 -26.56 -18.85 43.41
N ILE A 530 -26.42 -17.81 42.60
CA ILE A 530 -27.58 -17.08 42.06
C ILE A 530 -27.59 -17.25 40.54
N ARG A 531 -28.75 -17.72 40.09
CA ARG A 531 -29.07 -18.26 38.76
C ARG A 531 -28.99 -17.23 37.65
N THR A 532 -28.50 -17.70 36.52
CA THR A 532 -28.61 -17.15 35.16
C THR A 532 -30.05 -16.81 34.78
N VAL A 533 -30.27 -15.61 34.24
CA VAL A 533 -31.48 -15.23 33.50
C VAL A 533 -31.31 -15.67 32.05
N ASP A 534 -32.26 -16.47 31.59
CA ASP A 534 -32.34 -17.06 30.26
C ASP A 534 -32.93 -16.05 29.26
N ILE A 535 -32.13 -15.63 28.27
CA ILE A 535 -32.54 -14.72 27.20
C ILE A 535 -32.84 -15.56 25.95
N GLY A 536 -33.91 -16.35 26.04
CA GLY A 536 -34.38 -17.25 25.00
C GLY A 536 -35.85 -17.07 24.67
N ALA A 537 -36.29 -15.84 24.40
CA ALA A 537 -37.70 -15.58 24.06
C ALA A 537 -37.91 -14.34 23.18
N LEU A 538 -37.27 -14.26 22.00
CA LEU A 538 -37.58 -13.21 21.02
C LEU A 538 -37.23 -13.65 19.57
N TRP A 539 -37.77 -14.77 19.08
CA TRP A 539 -37.81 -15.09 17.64
C TRP A 539 -39.09 -15.88 17.28
N PRO A 540 -39.87 -15.48 16.25
CA PRO A 540 -41.02 -16.24 15.79
C PRO A 540 -40.60 -17.46 14.94
N LYS A 541 -41.24 -18.61 15.17
CA LYS A 541 -41.07 -19.83 14.36
C LYS A 541 -41.72 -19.68 12.97
N PRO A 542 -41.12 -20.22 11.90
CA PRO A 542 -41.75 -20.28 10.58
C PRO A 542 -42.85 -21.36 10.51
N ALA A 543 -43.89 -21.04 9.75
CA ALA A 543 -45.06 -21.89 9.51
C ALA A 543 -44.72 -23.17 8.76
N ALA A 544 -45.34 -24.27 9.18
CA ALA A 544 -45.26 -25.58 8.54
C ALA A 544 -46.00 -25.57 7.19
N GLN A 545 -45.35 -26.08 6.15
CA GLN A 545 -46.00 -26.52 4.92
C GLN A 545 -46.59 -27.91 5.14
N THR A 546 -47.88 -28.06 4.82
CA THR A 546 -48.56 -29.36 4.66
C THR A 546 -48.80 -29.63 3.18
N SER A 547 -48.34 -30.82 2.76
CA SER A 547 -48.73 -31.67 1.61
C SER A 547 -49.01 -31.01 0.27
#